data_AF-A0A1S2P8N7-F1
#
_entry.id   AF-A0A1S2P8N7-F1
#
_cell.length_a   1.000
_cell.length_b   1.000
_cell.length_c   1.000
_cell.angle_alpha   90.00
_cell.angle_beta   90.00
_cell.angle_gamma   90.00
#
_symmetry.space_group_name_H-M   'P 1'
#
loop_
_entity.id
_entity.type
_entity.pdbx_description
1 polymer ?
#
loop_
_entity_poly.entity_id
_entity_poly.type
_entity_poly.pdbx_seq_one_letter_code
_entity_poly.pdbx_strand_id
1 'polypeptide(L)' 'MFDFDDLKKLKDKVEDIAEEHGDKIAGGLEKVGDFIDDRTDGRHSDKIDTAVDKAQGLVEKLGENGRKH' A
#
# COMPACT_ATOMS: atom_id res chain seq x y z
N MET A 1 -1.14 -20.11 -3.51
CA MET A 1 0.09 -19.45 -3.05
C MET A 1 0.17 -18.17 -3.85
N PHE A 2 0.29 -17.00 -3.24
CA PHE A 2 0.52 -15.78 -4.02
C PHE A 2 1.98 -15.85 -4.44
N ASP A 3 2.24 -16.12 -5.72
CA ASP A 3 3.58 -16.47 -6.18
C ASP A 3 4.44 -15.20 -6.32
N PHE A 4 5.66 -15.28 -5.79
CA PHE A 4 6.65 -14.20 -5.85
C PHE A 4 7.00 -13.78 -7.30
N ASP A 5 6.76 -14.69 -8.25
CA ASP A 5 6.95 -14.47 -9.67
C ASP A 5 5.91 -13.52 -10.28
N ASP A 6 4.69 -13.51 -9.77
CA ASP A 6 3.65 -12.56 -10.19
C ASP A 6 3.97 -11.15 -9.68
N LEU A 7 4.54 -11.05 -8.48
CA LEU A 7 5.03 -9.78 -7.93
C LEU A 7 6.18 -9.20 -8.77
N LYS A 8 7.12 -10.03 -9.22
CA LYS A 8 8.21 -9.58 -10.10
C LYS A 8 7.70 -9.08 -11.44
N LYS A 9 6.83 -9.85 -12.11
CA LYS A 9 6.24 -9.44 -13.39
C LYS A 9 5.43 -8.15 -13.27
N LEU A 10 4.71 -7.98 -12.16
CA LEU A 10 3.98 -6.74 -11.89
C LEU A 10 4.94 -5.57 -11.70
N LYS A 11 6.01 -5.76 -10.92
CA LYS A 11 7.03 -4.74 -10.68
C LYS A 11 7.69 -4.30 -11.98
N ASP A 12 8.19 -5.23 -12.78
CA ASP A 12 8.88 -4.92 -14.05
C ASP A 12 7.95 -4.15 -15.00
N LYS A 13 6.68 -4.57 -15.09
CA LYS A 13 5.69 -3.91 -15.95
C LYS A 13 5.31 -2.51 -15.45
N VAL A 14 5.28 -2.29 -14.14
CA VAL A 14 5.06 -0.96 -13.56
C VAL A 14 6.27 -0.05 -13.80
N GLU A 15 7.48 -0.61 -13.73
CA GLU A 15 8.75 0.09 -13.98
C GLU A 15 8.83 0.55 -15.45
N ASP A 16 8.52 -0.32 -16.42
CA ASP A 16 8.45 0.04 -17.84
C ASP A 16 7.44 1.18 -18.13
N ILE A 17 6.24 1.11 -17.55
CA ILE A 17 5.22 2.15 -17.73
C ILE A 17 5.68 3.46 -17.05
N ALA A 18 6.42 3.37 -15.95
CA ALA A 18 6.97 4.55 -15.26
C ALA A 18 8.11 5.18 -16.06
N GLU A 19 8.94 4.39 -16.74
CA GLU A 19 9.99 4.89 -17.61
C GLU A 19 9.45 5.50 -18.91
N GLU A 20 8.48 4.86 -19.57
CA GLU A 20 7.89 5.39 -20.82
C GLU A 20 6.87 6.53 -20.58
N HIS A 21 6.19 6.52 -19.43
CA HIS A 21 5.01 7.36 -19.16
C HIS A 21 4.94 7.84 -17.70
N GLY A 22 6.08 8.09 -17.04
CA GLY A 22 6.15 8.54 -15.64
C GLY A 22 5.23 9.70 -15.29
N ASP A 23 5.09 10.68 -16.19
CA ASP A 23 4.17 11.82 -16.02
C ASP A 23 2.68 11.40 -15.99
N LYS A 24 2.29 10.37 -16.76
CA LYS A 24 0.91 9.84 -16.74
C LYS A 24 0.66 8.97 -15.52
N ILE A 25 1.67 8.28 -15.01
CA ILE A 25 1.55 7.53 -13.76
C ILE A 25 1.36 8.51 -12.60
N ALA A 26 2.20 9.53 -12.49
CA ALA A 26 2.07 10.54 -11.44
C ALA A 26 0.69 11.21 -11.47
N GLY A 27 0.27 11.72 -12.64
CA GLY A 27 -1.05 12.33 -12.80
C GLY A 27 -2.23 11.35 -12.68
N GLY A 28 -2.01 10.05 -12.92
CA GLY A 28 -3.02 9.01 -12.73
C GLY A 28 -3.15 8.55 -11.29
N LEU A 29 -2.05 8.50 -10.55
CA LEU A 29 -2.00 8.15 -9.13
C LEU A 29 -2.59 9.24 -8.24
N GLU A 30 -2.26 10.51 -8.48
CA GLU A 30 -2.93 11.65 -7.80
C GLU A 30 -4.44 11.59 -8.02
N LYS A 31 -4.85 11.38 -9.27
CA LYS A 31 -6.26 11.32 -9.65
C LYS A 31 -7.00 10.10 -9.10
N VAL A 32 -6.31 8.97 -8.92
CA VAL A 32 -6.84 7.80 -8.22
C VAL A 32 -6.95 8.06 -6.72
N GLY A 33 -5.97 8.74 -6.12
CA GLY A 33 -6.02 9.19 -4.73
C GLY A 33 -7.23 10.07 -4.49
N ASP A 34 -7.37 11.15 -5.25
CA ASP A 34 -8.50 12.08 -5.17
C ASP A 34 -9.83 11.37 -5.46
N PHE A 35 -9.90 10.51 -6.49
CA PHE A 35 -11.13 9.82 -6.83
C PHE A 35 -11.56 8.81 -5.76
N ILE A 36 -10.61 8.11 -5.14
CA ILE A 36 -10.89 7.22 -4.02
C ILE A 36 -11.28 8.04 -2.80
N ASP A 37 -10.60 9.15 -2.51
CA ASP A 37 -10.92 10.01 -1.37
C ASP A 37 -12.30 10.66 -1.51
N ASP A 38 -12.61 11.24 -2.68
CA ASP A 38 -13.93 11.79 -3.02
C ASP A 38 -15.03 10.72 -2.95
N ARG A 39 -14.76 9.51 -3.44
CA ARG A 39 -15.76 8.43 -3.46
C ARG A 39 -15.91 7.76 -2.10
N THR A 40 -14.90 7.85 -1.26
CA THR A 40 -14.93 7.33 0.10
C THR A 40 -15.29 8.41 1.11
N ASP A 41 -15.39 9.69 0.71
CA ASP A 41 -15.79 10.82 1.54
C ASP A 41 -14.86 10.94 2.78
N GLY A 42 -13.57 10.59 2.62
CA GLY A 42 -12.61 10.43 3.71
C GLY A 42 -12.84 9.21 4.63
N ARG A 43 -13.88 8.39 4.41
CA ARG A 43 -14.27 7.25 5.27
C ARG A 43 -13.36 6.03 5.16
N HIS A 44 -12.32 6.07 4.34
CA HIS A 44 -11.28 5.03 4.34
C HIS A 44 -10.13 5.35 5.29
N SER A 45 -10.00 6.58 5.79
CA SER A 45 -9.13 6.87 6.94
C SER A 45 -9.46 5.97 8.12
N ASP A 46 -10.74 5.83 8.50
CA ASP A 46 -11.12 4.96 9.62
C ASP A 46 -10.67 3.50 9.45
N LYS A 47 -10.71 2.97 8.22
CA LYS A 47 -10.27 1.59 7.94
C LYS A 47 -8.74 1.47 7.86
N ILE A 48 -8.07 2.49 7.33
CA ILE A 48 -6.61 2.56 7.26
C ILE A 48 -6.05 2.73 8.67
N ASP A 49 -6.56 3.67 9.47
CA ASP A 49 -6.20 3.89 10.87
C ASP A 49 -6.42 2.61 11.68
N THR A 50 -7.60 1.98 11.57
CA THR A 50 -7.86 0.70 12.27
C THR A 50 -6.89 -0.41 11.83
N ALA A 51 -6.51 -0.45 10.55
CA ALA A 51 -5.55 -1.42 10.05
C ALA A 51 -4.12 -1.14 10.54
N VAL A 52 -3.72 0.13 10.60
CA VAL A 52 -2.43 0.60 11.11
C VAL A 52 -2.34 0.33 12.62
N ASP A 53 -3.35 0.66 13.41
CA ASP A 53 -3.41 0.38 14.85
C ASP A 53 -3.27 -1.13 15.13
N LYS A 54 -3.97 -1.97 14.34
CA LYS A 54 -3.83 -3.43 14.46
C LYS A 54 -2.43 -3.91 14.10
N ALA A 55 -1.84 -3.37 13.04
CA ALA A 55 -0.48 -3.73 12.64
C ALA A 55 0.55 -3.30 13.70
N GLN A 56 0.44 -2.09 14.25
CA GLN A 56 1.30 -1.62 15.33
C GLN A 56 1.18 -2.50 16.57
N GLY A 57 -0.04 -2.83 17.01
CA GLY A 57 -0.24 -3.73 18.16
C GLY A 57 0.30 -5.15 17.94
N LEU A 58 0.31 -5.65 16.69
CA LEU A 58 0.95 -6.92 16.35
C LEU A 58 2.47 -6.81 16.40
N VAL A 59 3.04 -5.72 15.87
CA VAL A 59 4.49 -5.46 15.91
C VAL A 59 4.98 -5.28 17.34
N GLU A 60 4.25 -4.54 18.18
CA GLU A 60 4.58 -4.39 19.60
C GLU A 60 4.55 -5.73 20.33
N LYS A 61 3.51 -6.56 20.13
CA LYS A 61 3.45 -7.91 20.72
C LYS A 61 4.58 -8.82 20.24
N LEU A 62 4.95 -8.76 18.97
CA LEU A 62 6.09 -9.51 18.43
C LEU A 62 7.42 -9.00 19.02
N GLY A 63 7.57 -7.69 19.18
CA GLY A 63 8.73 -7.06 19.79
C GLY A 63 8.86 -7.33 21.29
N GLU A 64 7.76 -7.35 22.04
CA GLU A 64 7.73 -7.74 23.46
C GLU A 64 8.06 -9.23 23.65
N ASN A 65 7.55 -10.10 22.78
CA ASN A 65 7.86 -11.53 22.80
C ASN A 65 9.32 -11.84 22.39
N GLY A 66 9.96 -10.97 21.60
CA GLY A 66 11.37 -11.09 21.21
C GLY A 66 12.37 -10.53 22.22
N ARG A 67 11.96 -9.63 23.14
CA ARG A 67 12.85 -9.04 24.17
C ARG A 67 12.94 -9.85 25.47
N LYS A 68 12.19 -10.94 25.60
CA LYS A 68 12.27 -11.87 26.74
C LYS A 68 12.81 -13.22 26.29
N HIS A 69 14.02 -13.26 25.74
CA HIS A 69 14.86 -14.45 25.79
C HIS A 69 16.34 -14.10 25.85
#